data_AF-A0A419KXX8-F1
#
_entry.id   AF-A0A419KXX8-F1
#
_cell.length_a   1.000
_cell.length_b   1.000
_cell.length_c   1.000
_cell.angle_alpha   90.00
_cell.angle_beta   90.00
_cell.angle_gamma   90.00
#
_symmetry.space_group_name_H-M   'P 1'
#
loop_
_entity.id
_entity.type
_entity.pdbx_description
1 polymer ?
#
loop_
_entity_poly.entity_id
_entity_poly.type
_entity_poly.pdbx_seq_one_letter_code
_entity_poly.pdbx_strand_id
1 'polypeptide(L)' 'MEAGHVGQNLYLQAVARGLGMVVVGAFYDDQVQKILRLPADHKPLYLIPVGRPK' A
#
# COMPACT_ATOMS: atom_id res chain seq x y z
N MET A 1 -14.12 -3.70 -4.09
CA MET A 1 -13.53 -4.93 -3.52
C MET A 1 -12.12 -5.21 -4.04
N GLU A 2 -11.69 -4.64 -5.17
CA GLU A 2 -10.38 -4.90 -5.80
C GLU A 2 -9.15 -4.60 -4.92
N ALA A 3 -9.05 -3.41 -4.31
CA ALA A 3 -7.85 -3.03 -3.57
C ALA A 3 -7.56 -3.97 -2.39
N GLY A 4 -8.60 -4.39 -1.66
CA GLY A 4 -8.46 -5.34 -0.56
C GLY A 4 -7.99 -6.73 -1.02
N HIS A 5 -8.50 -7.20 -2.16
CA HIS A 5 -8.05 -8.46 -2.77
C HIS A 5 -6.57 -8.39 -3.20
N VAL A 6 -6.16 -7.28 -3.83
CA VAL A 6 -4.75 -7.03 -4.16
C VAL A 6 -3.90 -6.96 -2.90
N GLY A 7 -4.38 -6.30 -1.84
CA GLY A 7 -3.70 -6.21 -0.54
C GLY A 7 -3.43 -7.57 0.08
N GLN A 8 -4.41 -8.48 0.04
CA GLN A 8 -4.23 -9.85 0.54
C GLN A 8 -3.18 -10.64 -0.24
N ASN A 9 -3.16 -10.50 -1.57
CA ASN A 9 -2.13 -11.14 -2.39
C ASN A 9 -0.73 -10.60 -2.06
N LEU A 10 -0.60 -9.30 -1.80
CA LEU A 10 0.66 -8.70 -1.34
C LEU A 10 1.10 -9.26 0.02
N TYR A 11 0.18 -9.43 0.97
CA TYR A 11 0.49 -10.06 2.26
C TYR A 11 1.04 -11.49 2.10
N LEU A 12 0.40 -12.30 1.24
CA LEU A 12 0.87 -13.67 0.96
C LEU A 12 2.27 -13.66 0.35
N GLN A 13 2.55 -12.74 -0.57
CA GLN A 13 3.88 -12.62 -1.18
C GLN A 13 4.94 -12.10 -0.20
N ALA A 14 4.58 -11.17 0.69
CA ALA A 14 5.50 -10.69 1.72
C ALA A 14 5.91 -11.83 2.65
N VAL A 15 4.95 -12.60 3.16
CA VAL A 15 5.19 -13.76 4.04
C VAL A 15 6.05 -14.81 3.32
N ALA A 16 5.73 -15.16 2.07
CA ALA A 16 6.51 -16.13 1.29
C ALA A 16 7.98 -15.72 1.08
N ARG A 17 8.28 -14.41 1.16
CA ARG A 17 9.63 -13.85 0.99
C ARG A 17 10.33 -13.52 2.31
N GLY A 18 9.73 -13.86 3.46
CA GLY A 18 10.26 -13.52 4.78
C GLY A 18 10.24 -12.00 5.06
N LEU A 19 9.33 -11.27 4.43
CA LEU A 19 9.10 -9.85 4.64
C LEU A 19 7.84 -9.63 5.49
N GLY A 20 7.81 -8.52 6.22
CA GLY A 20 6.63 -7.97 6.85
C GLY A 20 6.07 -6.81 6.03
N MET A 21 4.75 -6.65 6.04
CA MET A 21 4.08 -5.49 5.46
C MET A 21 2.82 -5.13 6.25
N VAL A 22 2.29 -3.93 6.02
CA VAL A 22 0.99 -3.52 6.54
C VAL A 22 0.24 -2.70 5.52
N VAL A 23 -1.07 -2.94 5.37
CA VAL A 23 -1.95 -2.06 4.58
C VAL A 23 -2.42 -0.92 5.47
N VAL A 24 -2.12 0.32 5.08
CA VAL A 24 -2.58 1.53 5.75
C VAL A 24 -3.63 2.21 4.86
N GLY A 25 -4.87 2.24 5.33
CA GLY A 25 -6.00 2.89 4.63
C GLY A 25 -6.31 4.31 5.11
N ALA A 26 -5.67 4.77 6.19
CA ALA A 26 -5.86 6.12 6.71
C ALA A 26 -4.55 6.91 6.57
N PHE A 27 -4.55 7.92 5.69
CA PHE A 27 -3.45 8.83 5.43
C PHE A 27 -4.00 10.15 4.85
N TYR A 28 -3.12 11.11 4.53
CA TYR A 28 -3.52 12.38 3.89
C TYR A 28 -3.46 12.24 2.36
N ASP A 29 -4.56 11.84 1.74
CA ASP A 29 -4.66 11.51 0.31
C ASP A 29 -4.11 12.61 -0.61
N ASP A 30 -4.55 13.85 -0.42
CA ASP A 30 -4.12 15.00 -1.23
C ASP A 30 -2.61 15.26 -1.12
N GLN A 31 -2.05 15.09 0.08
CA GLN A 31 -0.62 15.26 0.31
C GLN A 31 0.17 14.16 -0.37
N VAL A 32 -0.26 12.90 -0.25
CA VAL A 32 0.38 11.75 -0.90
C VAL A 32 0.33 11.90 -2.42
N GLN A 33 -0.82 12.24 -2.99
CA GLN A 33 -0.99 12.44 -4.43
C GLN A 33 -0.05 13.53 -4.96
N LYS A 34 0.07 14.65 -4.24
CA LYS A 34 0.97 15.75 -4.58
C LYS A 34 2.45 15.37 -4.46
N ILE A 35 2.85 14.73 -3.35
CA ILE A 35 4.24 14.34 -3.10
C ILE A 35 4.73 13.34 -4.15
N LEU A 36 3.88 12.35 -4.47
CA LEU A 36 4.18 11.34 -5.48
C LEU A 36 3.94 11.83 -6.92
N ARG A 37 3.43 13.05 -7.10
CA ARG A 37 3.09 13.67 -8.40
C ARG A 37 2.18 12.77 -9.25
N LEU A 38 1.20 12.14 -8.61
CA LEU A 38 0.27 11.26 -9.32
C LEU A 38 -0.66 12.08 -10.23
N PRO A 39 -1.10 11.52 -11.37
CA PRO A 39 -2.16 12.11 -12.17
C PRO A 39 -3.44 12.39 -11.36
N ALA A 40 -4.23 13.36 -11.79
CA ALA A 40 -5.44 13.80 -11.07
C ALA A 40 -6.49 12.68 -10.94
N ASP A 41 -6.52 11.73 -11.88
CA ASP A 41 -7.42 10.58 -11.91
C ASP A 41 -6.91 9.36 -11.11
N HIS A 42 -5.68 9.42 -10.57
CA HIS A 42 -5.09 8.36 -9.76
C HIS A 42 -5.19 8.69 -8.27
N LYS A 43 -6.30 8.24 -7.65
CA LYS A 43 -6.52 8.38 -6.21
C LYS A 43 -5.77 7.27 -5.46
N PRO A 44 -4.87 7.59 -4.51
CA PRO A 44 -4.27 6.59 -3.65
C PRO A 44 -5.35 5.87 -2.83
N LEU A 45 -5.26 4.54 -2.72
CA LEU A 45 -6.18 3.74 -1.90
C LEU A 45 -5.51 3.20 -0.65
N TYR A 46 -4.24 2.80 -0.77
CA TYR A 46 -3.43 2.26 0.33
C TYR A 46 -2.02 2.81 0.26
N LEU A 47 -1.42 3.00 1.43
CA LEU A 47 0.02 3.02 1.62
C LEU A 47 0.45 1.67 2.21
N ILE A 48 1.47 1.06 1.61
CA ILE A 48 1.90 -0.29 1.98
C ILE A 48 3.41 -0.28 2.30
N PRO A 49 3.79 0.00 3.57
CA PRO A 49 5.15 -0.21 4.02
C PRO A 49 5.53 -1.70 3.94
N VAL A 50 6.73 -2.00 3.45
CA VAL A 50 7.29 -3.36 3.36
C VAL A 50 8.71 -3.34 3.89
N GLY A 51 9.09 -4.35 4.67
CA GLY A 51 10.44 -4.45 5.24
C GLY A 51 10.72 -5.80 5.86
N ARG A 52 11.88 -5.93 6.51
CA ARG A 52 12.19 -7.12 7.33
C ARG A 52 11.67 -6.89 8.75
N PRO A 53 10.89 -7.83 9.32
CA PRO A 53 10.54 -7.79 10.74
C PRO A 53 11.82 -7.73 11.58
N LYS A 54 11.78 -6.96 12.68
CA LYS A 54 12.87 -6.90 13.66
C LYS A 54 12.76 -8.05 14.64
#